data_AF-A0A9E2X7T7-F1
#
_entry.id   AF-A0A9E2X7T7-F1
#
_cell.length_a   1.000
_cell.length_b   1.000
_cell.length_c   1.000
_cell.angle_alpha   90.00
_cell.angle_beta   90.00
_cell.angle_gamma   90.00
#
_symmetry.space_group_name_H-M   'P 1'
#
loop_
_entity.id
_entity.type
_entity.pdbx_description
1 polymer ?
#
loop_
_entity_poly.entity_id
_entity_poly.type
_entity_poly.pdbx_seq_one_letter_code
_entity_poly.pdbx_strand_id
1 'polypeptide(L)'
;ADQIMSWWIHHPHRAPDEIVEPYPSHLHINLLPRLRGRGVGRRLMAQWLGTLRDMGSRGAHLAVGAANRRAIRFYRACGFHELERPSRPAPAPLWFGISPGPRFRGNDERATDTQ
;
A
#
# COMPACT_ATOMS: atom_id res chain seq x y z
N ALA A 1 12.22 -21.31 14.99
CA ALA A 1 11.52 -20.54 13.92
C ALA A 1 10.01 -20.78 13.96
N ASP A 2 9.57 -22.04 13.94
CA ASP A 2 8.15 -22.43 13.94
C ASP A 2 7.33 -21.89 15.15
N GLN A 3 7.83 -22.09 16.38
CA GLN A 3 7.17 -21.57 17.60
C GLN A 3 7.03 -20.04 17.63
N ILE A 4 8.01 -19.31 17.08
CA ILE A 4 7.92 -17.85 16.96
C ILE A 4 6.80 -17.49 16.00
N MET A 5 6.77 -18.12 14.82
CA MET A 5 5.76 -17.86 13.79
C MET A 5 4.35 -18.20 14.27
N SER A 6 4.18 -19.30 15.00
CA SER A 6 2.93 -19.65 15.70
C SER A 6 2.53 -18.57 16.71
N TRP A 7 3.47 -18.06 17.52
CA TRP A 7 3.18 -16.99 18.47
C TRP A 7 2.63 -15.73 17.78
N TRP A 8 3.20 -15.31 16.64
CA TRP A 8 2.72 -14.14 15.87
C TRP A 8 1.32 -14.33 15.26
N ILE A 9 0.93 -15.56 14.94
CA ILE A 9 -0.44 -15.87 14.48
C ILE A 9 -1.44 -15.63 15.62
N HIS A 10 -1.08 -16.04 16.85
CA HIS A 10 -1.93 -15.88 18.03
C HIS A 10 -1.86 -14.49 18.67
N HIS A 11 -0.83 -13.69 18.35
CA HIS A 11 -0.62 -12.34 18.86
C HIS A 11 -0.44 -11.35 17.68
N PRO A 12 -1.51 -11.14 16.89
CA PRO A 12 -1.43 -10.34 15.69
C PRO A 12 -1.08 -8.90 16.04
N HIS A 13 -0.10 -8.36 15.33
CA HIS A 13 0.24 -6.96 15.45
C HIS A 13 -0.74 -6.13 14.64
N ARG A 14 -1.28 -5.08 15.26
CA ARG A 14 -2.11 -4.10 14.58
C ARG A 14 -1.23 -3.00 13.98
N ALA A 15 -1.63 -2.50 12.83
CA ALA A 15 -1.05 -1.28 12.28
C ALA A 15 -1.36 -0.12 13.25
N PRO A 16 -0.40 0.78 13.53
CA PRO A 16 -0.65 1.95 14.37
C PRO A 16 -1.70 2.88 13.74
N ASP A 17 -2.56 3.48 14.57
CA ASP A 17 -3.64 4.35 14.10
C ASP A 17 -3.10 5.57 13.33
N GLU A 18 -1.94 6.10 13.74
CA GLU A 18 -1.20 7.17 13.04
C GLU A 18 -0.92 6.86 11.55
N ILE A 19 -0.85 5.58 11.19
CA ILE A 19 -0.66 5.12 9.80
C ILE A 19 -2.01 4.86 9.14
N VAL A 20 -2.94 4.21 9.85
CA VAL A 20 -4.23 3.78 9.31
C VAL A 20 -5.15 4.97 9.01
N GLU A 21 -5.18 5.99 9.87
CA GLU A 21 -6.02 7.17 9.69
C GLU A 21 -5.77 7.92 8.36
N PRO A 22 -4.53 8.31 8.02
CA PRO A 22 -4.24 8.96 6.74
C PRO A 22 -4.26 7.98 5.55
N TYR A 23 -4.01 6.69 5.78
CA TYR A 23 -3.89 5.67 4.75
C TYR A 23 -4.77 4.46 5.05
N PRO A 24 -6.11 4.54 4.93
CA PRO A 24 -7.02 3.51 5.44
C PRO A 24 -6.95 2.17 4.68
N SER A 25 -6.50 2.16 3.43
CA SER A 25 -6.35 0.93 2.67
C SER A 25 -5.04 0.23 2.99
N HIS A 26 -5.02 -1.10 2.96
CA HIS A 26 -3.83 -1.89 3.23
C HIS A 26 -3.55 -2.89 2.10
N LEU A 27 -2.28 -3.14 1.81
CA LEU A 27 -1.86 -4.09 0.78
C LEU A 27 -0.80 -5.07 1.28
N HIS A 28 -1.00 -6.32 0.87
CA HIS A 28 0.07 -7.31 0.78
C HIS A 28 0.10 -7.95 -0.61
N ILE A 29 1.31 -8.09 -1.17
CA ILE A 29 1.53 -8.79 -2.43
C ILE A 29 2.72 -9.73 -2.30
N ASN A 30 2.55 -10.98 -2.73
CA ASN A 30 3.60 -11.98 -2.77
C ASN A 30 3.65 -12.61 -4.15
N LEU A 31 4.84 -12.58 -4.77
CA LEU A 31 5.07 -13.24 -6.05
C LEU A 31 6.01 -14.42 -5.86
N LEU A 32 5.62 -15.56 -6.44
CA LEU A 32 6.50 -16.71 -6.59
C LEU A 32 7.77 -16.32 -7.37
N PRO A 33 8.94 -16.90 -7.05
CA PRO A 33 10.21 -16.54 -7.69
C PRO A 33 10.16 -16.48 -9.22
N ARG A 34 9.49 -17.46 -9.86
CA ARG A 34 9.33 -17.56 -11.31
C ARG A 34 8.58 -16.38 -11.97
N LEU A 35 7.80 -15.63 -11.20
CA LEU A 35 7.01 -14.48 -11.68
C LEU A 35 7.71 -13.14 -11.41
N ARG A 36 8.83 -13.13 -10.68
CA ARG A 36 9.55 -11.91 -10.31
C ARG A 36 10.39 -11.40 -11.49
N GLY A 37 10.60 -10.09 -11.55
CA GLY A 37 11.43 -9.45 -12.60
C GLY A 37 10.78 -9.34 -13.98
N ARG A 38 9.56 -9.86 -14.15
CA ARG A 38 8.80 -9.87 -15.42
C ARG A 38 7.77 -8.74 -15.52
N GLY A 39 7.87 -7.70 -14.69
CA GLY A 39 6.89 -6.60 -14.63
C GLY A 39 5.52 -6.95 -14.01
N VAL A 40 5.24 -8.21 -13.68
CA VAL A 40 3.95 -8.68 -13.11
C VAL A 40 3.56 -7.89 -11.87
N GLY A 41 4.47 -7.70 -10.91
CA GLY A 41 4.18 -6.94 -9.69
C GLY A 41 3.79 -5.49 -9.95
N ARG A 42 4.41 -4.85 -10.95
CA ARG A 42 4.08 -3.46 -11.33
C ARG A 42 2.70 -3.38 -11.96
N ARG A 43 2.32 -4.35 -12.79
CA ARG A 43 0.98 -4.43 -13.40
C ARG A 43 -0.11 -4.63 -12.34
N LEU A 44 0.11 -5.57 -11.41
CA LEU A 44 -0.81 -5.81 -10.29
C LEU A 44 -0.97 -4.56 -9.41
N MET A 45 0.15 -3.89 -9.11
CA MET A 45 0.13 -2.66 -8.33
C MET A 45 -0.65 -1.54 -9.04
N ALA A 46 -0.39 -1.33 -10.34
CA ALA A 46 -1.08 -0.29 -11.11
C ALA A 46 -2.59 -0.54 -11.17
N GLN A 47 -3.01 -1.79 -11.38
CA GLN A 47 -4.43 -2.15 -11.37
C GLN A 47 -5.06 -1.91 -10.00
N TRP A 48 -4.41 -2.36 -8.93
CA TRP A 48 -4.91 -2.19 -7.56
C TRP A 48 -5.01 -0.71 -7.14
N LEU A 49 -4.00 0.11 -7.46
CA LEU A 49 -4.03 1.56 -7.23
C LEU A 49 -5.14 2.25 -8.03
N GLY A 50 -5.40 1.79 -9.25
CA GLY A 50 -6.55 2.23 -10.05
C GLY A 50 -7.87 1.96 -9.33
N THR A 51 -8.07 0.72 -8.88
CA THR A 51 -9.27 0.33 -8.12
C THR A 51 -9.41 1.14 -6.83
N LEU A 52 -8.33 1.37 -6.07
CA LEU A 52 -8.37 2.20 -4.87
C LEU A 52 -8.84 3.62 -5.13
N ARG A 53 -8.36 4.22 -6.23
CA ARG A 53 -8.78 5.55 -6.64
C ARG A 53 -10.27 5.57 -7.03
N ASP A 54 -10.72 4.54 -7.74
CA ASP A 54 -12.11 4.42 -8.17
C ASP A 54 -13.07 4.17 -6.99
N MET A 55 -12.59 3.55 -5.92
CA MET A 55 -13.34 3.42 -4.66
C MET A 55 -13.26 4.67 -3.78
N GLY A 56 -12.51 5.71 -4.18
CA GLY A 56 -12.38 6.95 -3.42
C GLY A 56 -11.55 6.82 -2.14
N SER A 57 -10.66 5.82 -2.05
CA SER A 57 -9.80 5.69 -0.88
C SER A 57 -8.81 6.85 -0.79
N ARG A 58 -8.61 7.39 0.42
CA ARG A 58 -7.73 8.54 0.69
C ARG A 58 -6.25 8.20 0.58
N GLY A 59 -5.92 6.92 0.75
CA GLY A 59 -4.54 6.47 0.82
C GLY A 59 -4.44 4.99 1.12
N ALA A 60 -3.25 4.44 0.90
CA ALA A 60 -2.94 3.09 1.29
C ALA A 60 -1.58 2.95 1.94
N HIS A 61 -1.48 2.04 2.91
CA HIS A 61 -0.26 1.71 3.61
C HIS A 61 0.17 0.27 3.38
N LEU A 62 1.44 0.00 3.72
CA LEU A 62 2.01 -1.34 3.82
C LEU A 62 3.20 -1.36 4.77
N ALA A 63 3.49 -2.54 5.29
CA ALA A 63 4.62 -2.82 6.17
C ALA A 63 5.64 -3.73 5.47
N VAL A 64 6.92 -3.38 5.57
CA VAL A 64 8.03 -4.17 5.01
C VAL A 64 9.11 -4.36 6.06
N GLY A 65 9.61 -5.58 6.22
CA GLY A 65 10.78 -5.82 7.07
C GLY A 65 11.99 -5.03 6.56
N ALA A 66 12.69 -4.31 7.45
CA ALA A 66 13.78 -3.40 7.09
C ALA A 66 14.93 -4.07 6.30
N ALA A 67 15.14 -5.37 6.47
CA ALA A 67 16.13 -6.15 5.72
C ALA A 67 15.72 -6.42 4.25
N ASN A 68 14.45 -6.27 3.88
CA ASN A 68 13.95 -6.61 2.54
C ASN A 68 14.17 -5.48 1.52
N ARG A 69 15.44 -5.25 1.18
CA ARG A 69 15.88 -4.20 0.23
C ARG A 69 15.17 -4.29 -1.13
N ARG A 70 14.85 -5.50 -1.60
CA ARG A 70 14.15 -5.72 -2.87
C ARG A 70 12.72 -5.17 -2.84
N ALA A 71 11.99 -5.46 -1.77
CA ALA A 71 10.62 -4.96 -1.61
C ALA A 71 10.62 -3.44 -1.41
N ILE A 72 11.53 -2.90 -0.60
CA ILE A 72 11.70 -1.45 -0.40
C ILE A 72 11.89 -0.74 -1.75
N ARG A 73 12.82 -1.21 -2.60
CA ARG A 73 13.04 -0.64 -3.93
C ARG A 73 11.79 -0.74 -4.81
N PHE A 74 11.08 -1.87 -4.76
CA PHE A 74 9.87 -2.08 -5.54
C PHE A 74 8.76 -1.09 -5.17
N TYR A 75 8.49 -0.89 -3.88
CA TYR A 75 7.44 0.02 -3.43
C TYR A 75 7.79 1.49 -3.72
N ARG A 76 9.05 1.90 -3.51
CA ARG A 76 9.52 3.23 -3.94
C ARG A 76 9.32 3.45 -5.44
N ALA A 77 9.63 2.45 -6.27
CA ALA A 77 9.40 2.52 -7.71
C ALA A 77 7.92 2.54 -8.12
N CYS A 78 7.01 2.10 -7.24
CA CYS A 78 5.56 2.18 -7.44
C CYS A 78 4.97 3.51 -6.93
N GLY A 79 5.80 4.42 -6.39
CA GLY A 79 5.36 5.73 -5.90
C GLY A 79 5.01 5.77 -4.41
N PHE A 80 5.29 4.70 -3.65
CA PHE A 80 5.16 4.74 -2.20
C PHE A 80 6.32 5.50 -1.56
N HIS A 81 6.03 6.30 -0.55
CA HIS A 81 7.02 6.95 0.31
C HIS A 81 7.05 6.31 1.69
N GLU A 82 8.20 6.38 2.34
CA GLU A 82 8.39 5.90 3.71
C GLU A 82 7.68 6.87 4.67
N LEU A 83 6.95 6.31 5.64
CA LEU A 83 6.27 7.08 6.67
C LEU A 83 7.19 7.22 7.88
N GLU A 84 7.05 8.32 8.62
CA GLU A 84 7.78 8.47 9.88
C GLU A 84 7.50 7.28 10.78
N ARG A 85 8.56 6.79 11.44
CA ARG A 85 8.47 5.58 12.23
C ARG A 85 7.53 5.85 13.41
N PRO A 86 6.42 5.11 13.54
CA PRO A 86 5.58 5.22 14.73
C PRO A 86 6.44 4.86 15.95
N SER A 87 6.19 5.54 17.05
CA SER A 87 6.97 5.54 18.29
C SER A 87 6.99 4.16 18.99
N ARG A 88 7.63 3.17 18.38
CA ARG A 88 7.74 1.80 18.91
C ARG A 88 9.18 1.26 18.80
N PRO A 89 9.70 0.58 19.83
CA PRO A 89 11.06 0.02 19.80
C PRO A 89 11.21 -1.07 18.72
N ALA A 90 12.43 -1.15 18.18
CA ALA A 90 12.83 -2.05 17.11
C ALA A 90 12.83 -3.55 17.53
N PRO A 91 12.73 -4.49 16.57
CA PRO A 91 12.66 -4.30 15.12
C PRO A 91 11.22 -4.08 14.63
N ALA A 92 10.88 -2.82 14.39
CA ALA A 92 9.61 -2.44 13.77
C ALA A 92 9.74 -2.54 12.24
N PRO A 93 8.67 -2.94 11.53
CA PRO A 93 8.65 -2.85 10.08
C PRO A 93 8.79 -1.39 9.63
N LEU A 94 9.31 -1.19 8.42
CA LEU A 94 9.21 0.09 7.72
C LEU A 94 7.80 0.23 7.16
N TRP A 95 7.15 1.34 7.49
CA TRP A 95 5.83 1.69 6.97
C TRP A 95 5.99 2.54 5.72
N PHE A 96 5.17 2.24 4.73
CA PHE A 96 5.08 3.01 3.49
C PHE A 96 3.64 3.47 3.29
N GLY A 97 3.48 4.67 2.74
CA GLY A 97 2.20 5.25 2.38
C GLY A 97 2.17 5.68 0.92
N ILE A 98 0.98 5.76 0.35
CA ILE A 98 0.71 6.41 -0.92
C ILE A 98 -0.70 7.02 -0.88
N SER A 99 -0.85 8.22 -1.42
CA SER A 99 -2.16 8.80 -1.69
C SER A 99 -2.45 8.62 -3.18
N PRO A 100 -3.50 7.86 -3.57
CA PRO A 100 -3.93 7.88 -4.95
C PRO A 100 -4.40 9.32 -5.23
N GLY A 101 -3.79 9.96 -6.24
CA GLY A 101 -4.13 11.33 -6.60
C GLY A 101 -5.64 11.53 -6.80
N PRO A 102 -6.12 12.79 -6.81
CA PRO A 102 -7.55 13.07 -6.87
C PRO A 102 -8.22 12.32 -8.02
N ARG A 103 -9.44 11.85 -7.77
CA ARG A 103 -10.32 11.38 -8.85
C ARG A 103 -10.42 12.54 -9.85
N PHE A 104 -10.04 12.31 -11.12
CA PHE A 104 -10.46 13.23 -12.17
C PHE A 104 -11.98 13.21 -12.14
N ARG A 105 -12.59 14.29 -11.64
CA ARG A 105 -14.03 14.51 -11.71
C ARG A 105 -14.30 14.71 -13.20
N GLY A 106 -14.75 13.66 -13.88
CA GLY A 106 -15.22 13.76 -15.25
C GLY A 106 -16.27 14.86 -15.29
N ASN A 107 -16.05 15.84 -16.17
CA ASN A 107 -17.02 16.87 -16.47
C ASN A 107 -18.15 16.22 -17.28
N ASP A 108 -19.06 15.52 -16.61
CA ASP A 108 -20.36 15.14 -17.16
C ASP A 108 -21.40 16.05 -16.53
N GLU A 109 -21.64 17.18 -17.22
CA GLU A 109 -22.97 17.62 -17.62
C GLU A 109 -22.78 18.65 -18.73
N ARG A 110 -22.95 18.18 -19.96
CA ARG A 110 -23.13 19.04 -21.14
C ARG A 110 -24.42 19.82 -20.97
N ALA A 111 -24.35 21.09 -21.36
CA ALA A 111 -25.39 21.82 -22.08
C ALA A 111 -26.74 21.09 -22.24
N THR A 112 -27.72 21.52 -21.46
CA THR A 112 -29.06 21.75 -22.00
C THR A 112 -29.27 23.27 -21.98
N ASP A 113 -28.75 23.90 -23.03
CA ASP A 113 -29.36 25.11 -23.57
C ASP A 113 -30.39 24.64 -24.58
N THR A 114 -31.68 24.77 -24.27
CA THR A 114 -32.80 24.86 -25.22
C THR A 114 -34.01 25.38 -24.46
N GLN A 115 -34.35 26.63 -24.77
CA GLN A 115 -35.61 27.37 -24.58
C GLN A 115 -35.96 27.93 -23.20
#